data_AF-A0A2K1NA64-F1
#
_entry.id   AF-A0A2K1NA64-F1
#
_cell.length_a   1.000
_cell.length_b   1.000
_cell.length_c   1.000
_cell.angle_alpha   90.00
_cell.angle_beta   90.00
_cell.angle_gamma   90.00
#
_symmetry.space_group_name_H-M   'P 1'
#
loop_
_entity.id
_entity.type
_entity.pdbx_description
1 polymer ?
#
loop_
_entity_poly.entity_id
_entity_poly.type
_entity_poly.pdbx_seq_one_letter_code
_entity_poly.pdbx_strand_id
1 'polypeptide(L)'
;MVGYFRYESEEEVSLLNEIYSKADLLDNFFIANFKLKNKVKNDKGKTIKKEYEKPKTPYQRLLESNTVNEKTKSQLKKTYETLNMVKLREETPRRGFKEINLLVDKLYNIQLTKNKSSSKT
;
A
#
# COMPACT_ATOMS: atom_id res chain seq x y z
N MET A 1 6.71 0.33 -2.97
CA MET A 1 6.25 -0.40 -4.17
C MET A 1 6.62 0.36 -5.45
N VAL A 2 6.07 1.55 -5.72
CA VAL A 2 6.32 2.27 -6.99
C VAL A 2 7.36 3.40 -6.93
N GLY A 3 7.91 3.74 -5.76
CA GLY A 3 8.89 4.82 -5.60
C GLY A 3 8.25 6.20 -5.43
N TYR A 4 9.02 7.27 -5.70
CA TYR A 4 8.60 8.68 -5.50
C TYR A 4 8.52 9.47 -6.81
N PHE A 5 8.38 8.80 -7.96
CA PHE A 5 8.23 9.49 -9.23
C PHE A 5 6.89 10.22 -9.31
N ARG A 6 6.86 11.30 -10.11
CA ARG A 6 5.66 12.05 -10.42
C ARG A 6 5.05 11.48 -11.70
N TYR A 7 3.90 10.83 -11.54
CA TYR A 7 3.13 10.24 -12.63
C TYR A 7 2.08 11.22 -13.10
N GLU A 8 2.01 11.48 -14.40
CA GLU A 8 1.21 12.56 -14.98
C GLU A 8 0.33 12.09 -16.14
N SER A 9 0.66 10.97 -16.81
CA SER A 9 -0.16 10.47 -17.91
C SER A 9 -1.25 9.51 -17.44
N GLU A 10 -2.34 9.46 -18.20
CA GLU A 10 -3.46 8.53 -17.96
C GLU A 10 -3.00 7.08 -17.95
N GLU A 11 -2.04 6.72 -18.81
CA GLU A 11 -1.44 5.37 -18.83
C GLU A 11 -0.76 5.02 -17.50
N GLU A 12 -0.01 5.96 -16.92
CA GLU A 12 0.67 5.74 -15.63
C GLU A 12 -0.35 5.60 -14.50
N VAL A 13 -1.40 6.42 -14.52
CA VAL A 13 -2.51 6.32 -13.55
C VAL A 13 -3.22 4.98 -13.67
N SER A 14 -3.47 4.51 -14.89
CA SER A 14 -4.08 3.19 -15.13
C SER A 14 -3.21 2.07 -14.57
N LEU A 15 -1.90 2.10 -14.82
CA LEU A 15 -0.96 1.11 -14.30
C LEU A 15 -0.89 1.14 -12.77
N LEU A 16 -0.87 2.33 -12.17
CA LEU A 16 -0.91 2.48 -10.71
C LEU A 16 -2.17 1.86 -10.12
N ASN A 17 -3.34 2.15 -10.70
CA ASN A 17 -4.60 1.57 -10.23
C ASN A 17 -4.59 0.05 -10.29
N GLU A 18 -4.04 -0.54 -11.34
CA GLU A 18 -3.92 -1.99 -11.48
C GLU A 18 -2.96 -2.57 -10.43
N ILE A 19 -1.79 -1.95 -10.24
CA ILE A 19 -0.81 -2.33 -9.21
C ILE A 19 -1.44 -2.32 -7.82
N TYR A 20 -2.07 -1.22 -7.43
CA TYR A 20 -2.67 -1.07 -6.10
C TYR A 20 -3.87 -1.98 -5.91
N SER A 21 -4.70 -2.21 -6.93
CA SER A 21 -5.85 -3.13 -6.84
C SER A 21 -5.44 -4.54 -6.38
N LYS A 22 -4.24 -4.98 -6.76
CA LYS A 22 -3.68 -6.29 -6.40
C LYS A 22 -2.94 -6.25 -5.07
N ALA A 23 -2.09 -5.24 -4.85
CA ALA A 23 -1.29 -5.11 -3.63
C ALA A 23 -2.14 -4.85 -2.39
N ASP A 24 -3.19 -4.04 -2.52
CA ASP A 24 -4.04 -3.59 -1.42
C ASP A 24 -4.74 -4.75 -0.71
N LEU A 25 -5.06 -5.84 -1.44
CA LEU A 25 -5.65 -7.04 -0.84
C LEU A 25 -4.72 -7.68 0.19
N LEU A 26 -3.42 -7.68 -0.06
CA LEU A 26 -2.45 -8.20 0.90
C LEU A 26 -2.18 -7.17 2.00
N ASP A 27 -1.83 -5.94 1.60
CA ASP A 27 -1.35 -4.91 2.52
C ASP A 27 -2.44 -4.49 3.52
N ASN A 28 -3.71 -4.41 3.09
CA ASN A 28 -4.78 -3.96 3.96
C ASN A 28 -5.34 -5.07 4.84
N PHE A 29 -5.38 -6.30 4.37
CA PHE A 29 -6.03 -7.39 5.11
C PHE A 29 -5.05 -8.24 5.93
N PHE A 30 -3.80 -8.40 5.50
CA PHE A 30 -2.87 -9.35 6.09
C PHE A 30 -1.61 -8.72 6.68
N ILE A 31 -1.20 -7.51 6.25
CA ILE A 31 0.01 -6.86 6.76
C ILE A 31 -0.32 -5.93 7.95
N ALA A 32 0.20 -6.30 9.12
CA ALA A 32 0.03 -5.49 10.32
C ALA A 32 0.96 -4.28 10.30
N ASN A 33 0.40 -3.10 10.61
CA ASN A 33 1.13 -1.83 10.56
C ASN A 33 1.13 -1.14 11.93
N PHE A 34 2.29 -0.55 12.27
CA PHE A 34 2.43 0.33 13.42
C PHE A 34 1.90 1.73 13.07
N LYS A 35 1.07 2.30 13.93
CA LYS A 35 0.66 3.70 13.84
C LYS A 35 1.26 4.47 15.01
N LEU A 36 1.71 5.69 14.73
CA LEU A 36 2.31 6.56 15.73
C LEU A 36 1.21 7.09 16.64
N LYS A 37 1.29 6.74 17.93
CA LYS A 37 0.33 7.17 18.95
C LYS A 37 0.70 8.53 19.52
N ASN A 38 1.98 8.73 19.84
CA ASN A 38 2.45 9.95 20.48
C ASN A 38 3.91 10.27 20.13
N LYS A 39 4.26 11.55 20.20
CA LYS A 39 5.65 12.04 20.16
C LYS A 39 5.93 12.77 21.47
N VAL A 40 6.79 12.19 22.31
CA VAL A 40 7.28 12.87 23.50
C VAL A 40 8.31 13.91 23.08
N LYS A 41 8.11 15.16 23.50
CA LYS A 41 8.98 16.30 23.20
C LYS A 41 9.60 16.85 24.48
N ASN A 42 10.80 17.42 24.39
CA ASN A 42 11.40 18.18 25.49
C ASN A 42 10.92 19.65 25.47
N ASP A 43 11.37 20.45 26.44
CA ASP A 43 11.01 21.88 26.58
C ASP A 43 11.44 22.74 25.37
N LYS A 44 12.41 22.25 24.58
CA LYS A 44 12.86 22.88 23.32
C LYS A 44 12.09 22.39 22.09
N GLY A 45 11.03 21.60 22.28
CA GLY A 45 10.18 21.07 21.20
C GLY A 45 10.77 19.91 20.38
N LYS A 46 11.96 19.40 20.72
CA LYS A 46 12.60 18.27 20.02
C LYS A 46 11.92 16.96 20.41
N THR A 47 11.55 16.14 19.42
CA THR A 47 11.03 14.79 19.68
C THR A 47 12.14 13.91 20.24
N ILE A 48 11.95 13.43 21.46
CA ILE A 48 12.90 12.54 22.16
C ILE A 48 12.47 11.07 22.13
N LYS A 49 11.16 10.80 22.02
CA LYS A 49 10.63 9.45 21.93
C LYS A 49 9.37 9.41 21.06
N LYS A 50 9.22 8.33 20.29
CA LYS A 50 8.01 8.00 19.54
C LYS A 50 7.34 6.80 20.20
N GLU A 51 6.06 6.92 20.49
CA GLU A 51 5.26 5.84 21.06
C GLU A 51 4.30 5.35 19.99
N TYR A 52 4.33 4.06 19.73
CA TYR A 52 3.53 3.43 18.69
C TYR A 52 2.43 2.58 19.32
N GLU A 53 1.33 2.44 18.59
CA GLU A 53 0.29 1.49 18.94
C GLU A 53 0.72 0.05 18.68
N LYS A 54 -0.02 -0.90 19.27
CA LYS A 54 0.13 -2.30 18.91
C LYS A 54 -0.12 -2.50 17.40
N PRO A 55 0.65 -3.36 16.72
CA PRO A 55 0.42 -3.69 15.32
C PRO A 55 -1.01 -4.16 15.09
N LYS A 56 -1.67 -3.58 14.09
CA LYS A 56 -2.96 -4.04 13.58
C LYS A 56 -2.99 -3.84 12.08
N THR A 57 -3.68 -4.72 11.36
CA THR A 57 -3.91 -4.53 9.92
C THR A 57 -4.87 -3.35 9.71
N PRO A 58 -4.81 -2.65 8.57
CA PRO A 58 -5.80 -1.65 8.21
C PRO A 58 -7.24 -2.19 8.30
N TYR A 59 -7.47 -3.42 7.85
CA TYR A 59 -8.74 -4.15 8.00
C TYR A 59 -9.21 -4.21 9.47
N GLN A 60 -8.37 -4.67 10.39
CA GLN A 60 -8.70 -4.74 11.82
C GLN A 60 -9.05 -3.35 12.38
N ARG A 61 -8.31 -2.31 12.00
CA ARG A 61 -8.58 -0.93 12.44
C ARG A 61 -9.92 -0.41 11.93
N LEU A 62 -10.29 -0.74 10.68
CA LEU A 62 -11.58 -0.36 10.12
C LEU A 62 -12.75 -1.05 10.82
N LEU A 63 -12.58 -2.33 11.21
CA LEU A 63 -13.61 -3.04 11.98
C LEU A 63 -13.83 -2.45 13.37
N GLU A 64 -12.75 -2.00 14.01
CA GLU A 64 -12.78 -1.35 15.34
C GLU A 64 -13.23 0.12 15.28
N SER A 65 -13.28 0.73 14.09
CA SER A 65 -13.65 2.14 13.95
C SER A 65 -15.14 2.35 14.13
N ASN A 66 -15.51 3.36 14.93
CA ASN A 66 -16.89 3.81 15.09
C ASN A 66 -17.37 4.69 13.93
N THR A 67 -16.47 5.15 13.06
CA THR A 67 -16.83 6.00 11.91
C THR A 67 -17.28 5.20 10.69
N VAL A 68 -17.04 3.88 10.68
CA VAL A 68 -17.39 3.00 9.57
C VAL A 68 -18.72 2.33 9.88
N ASN A 69 -19.67 2.43 8.95
CA ASN A 69 -20.97 1.80 9.11
C ASN A 69 -20.89 0.26 9.08
N GLU A 70 -21.88 -0.41 9.66
CA GLU A 70 -21.90 -1.87 9.77
C GLU A 70 -22.03 -2.57 8.40
N LYS A 71 -22.65 -1.93 7.40
CA LYS A 71 -22.73 -2.47 6.03
C LYS A 71 -21.34 -2.63 5.43
N THR A 72 -20.48 -1.61 5.53
CA THR A 72 -19.11 -1.63 5.06
C THR A 72 -18.28 -2.65 5.84
N LYS A 73 -18.44 -2.73 7.17
CA LYS A 73 -17.76 -3.77 7.97
C LYS A 73 -18.17 -5.18 7.55
N SER A 74 -19.45 -5.41 7.25
CA SER A 74 -19.93 -6.69 6.74
C SER A 74 -19.31 -7.03 5.39
N GLN A 75 -19.23 -6.06 4.46
CA GLN A 75 -18.55 -6.25 3.18
C GLN A 75 -17.07 -6.62 3.37
N LEU A 76 -16.35 -5.89 4.23
CA LEU A 76 -14.94 -6.17 4.52
C LEU A 76 -14.74 -7.59 5.08
N LYS A 77 -15.62 -8.05 5.97
CA LYS A 77 -15.57 -9.43 6.50
C LYS A 77 -15.76 -10.46 5.40
N LYS A 78 -16.77 -10.28 4.54
CA LYS A 78 -17.00 -11.17 3.38
C LYS A 78 -15.79 -11.21 2.45
N THR A 79 -15.21 -10.05 2.13
CA THR A 79 -13.97 -9.99 1.34
C THR A 79 -12.87 -10.77 2.03
N TYR A 80 -12.62 -10.54 3.32
CA TYR A 80 -11.58 -11.25 4.07
C TYR A 80 -11.77 -12.77 4.04
N GLU A 81 -13.00 -13.27 4.19
CA GLU A 81 -13.33 -14.70 4.13
C GLU A 81 -13.02 -15.33 2.75
N THR A 82 -13.13 -14.55 1.67
CA THR A 82 -12.76 -15.01 0.32
C THR A 82 -11.26 -14.96 0.05
N LEU A 83 -10.49 -14.20 0.83
CA LEU A 83 -9.05 -14.01 0.61
C LEU A 83 -8.25 -15.11 1.32
N ASN A 84 -7.25 -15.65 0.63
CA ASN A 84 -6.31 -16.60 1.21
C ASN A 84 -4.89 -16.04 1.07
N MET A 85 -4.26 -15.74 2.22
CA MET A 85 -2.91 -15.18 2.28
C MET A 85 -1.88 -16.04 1.54
N VAL A 86 -1.98 -17.37 1.66
CA VAL A 86 -1.04 -18.29 1.00
C VAL A 86 -1.25 -18.25 -0.50
N LYS A 87 -2.50 -18.30 -1.01
CA LYS A 87 -2.77 -18.16 -2.45
C LYS A 87 -2.31 -16.82 -3.01
N LEU A 88 -2.62 -15.72 -2.30
CA LEU A 88 -2.14 -14.37 -2.65
C LEU A 88 -0.61 -14.31 -2.70
N ARG A 89 0.08 -15.13 -1.89
CA ARG A 89 1.54 -15.20 -1.85
C ARG A 89 2.14 -16.27 -2.77
N GLU A 90 1.37 -17.27 -3.21
CA GLU A 90 1.82 -18.46 -3.97
C GLU A 90 1.50 -18.42 -5.47
N GLU A 91 0.61 -17.54 -5.95
CA GLU A 91 0.50 -17.15 -7.38
C GLU A 91 1.78 -16.41 -7.89
N THR A 92 2.90 -16.69 -7.24
CA THR A 92 4.09 -15.88 -7.14
C THR A 92 5.30 -16.80 -6.94
N PRO A 93 6.03 -17.19 -8.01
CA PRO A 93 7.24 -17.98 -7.83
C PRO A 93 8.34 -17.06 -7.28
N ARG A 94 8.64 -17.21 -5.98
CA ARG A 94 9.80 -16.65 -5.26
C ARG A 94 9.89 -15.10 -5.25
N ARG A 95 9.44 -14.50 -4.14
CA ARG A 95 9.77 -13.14 -3.64
C ARG A 95 8.98 -11.90 -4.08
N GLY A 96 7.85 -12.02 -4.78
CA GLY A 96 6.93 -10.88 -4.92
C GLY A 96 6.01 -11.04 -6.11
N PHE A 97 4.76 -10.58 -5.96
CA PHE A 97 3.68 -10.68 -6.94
C PHE A 97 4.20 -10.48 -8.36
N LYS A 98 4.34 -11.57 -9.14
CA LYS A 98 5.03 -11.53 -10.44
C LYS A 98 4.36 -10.53 -11.39
N GLU A 99 3.03 -10.49 -11.36
CA GLU A 99 2.21 -9.58 -12.14
C GLU A 99 2.41 -8.13 -11.68
N ILE A 100 2.41 -7.85 -10.38
CA ILE A 100 2.66 -6.49 -9.86
C ILE A 100 4.08 -6.04 -10.22
N ASN A 101 5.09 -6.90 -10.08
CA ASN A 101 6.46 -6.55 -10.46
C ASN A 101 6.55 -6.22 -11.95
N LEU A 102 5.88 -6.99 -12.82
CA LEU A 102 5.82 -6.69 -14.25
C LEU A 102 5.17 -5.33 -14.54
N LEU A 103 4.08 -5.01 -13.85
CA LEU A 103 3.40 -3.72 -13.97
C LEU A 103 4.27 -2.56 -13.44
N VAL A 104 4.98 -2.78 -12.33
CA VAL A 104 5.94 -1.82 -11.75
C VAL A 104 7.11 -1.60 -12.71
N ASP A 105 7.65 -2.65 -13.31
CA ASP A 105 8.73 -2.56 -14.31
C ASP A 105 8.26 -1.79 -15.55
N LYS A 106 7.03 -2.06 -16.04
CA LYS A 106 6.42 -1.31 -17.14
C LYS A 106 6.30 0.17 -16.78
N LEU A 107 5.80 0.48 -15.59
CA LEU A 107 5.67 1.84 -15.10
C LEU A 107 7.04 2.56 -15.00
N TYR A 108 8.07 1.86 -14.51
CA TYR A 108 9.42 2.40 -14.40
C TYR A 108 10.03 2.69 -15.77
N ASN A 109 9.81 1.81 -16.76
CA ASN A 109 10.29 2.01 -18.12
C ASN A 109 9.68 3.25 -18.79
N ILE A 110 8.38 3.50 -18.59
CA ILE A 110 7.71 4.74 -19.08
C ILE A 110 8.38 5.98 -18.48
N GLN A 111 8.76 5.94 -17.21
CA GLN A 111 9.43 7.07 -16.57
C GLN A 111 10.84 7.29 -17.13
N LEU A 112 11.60 6.21 -17.36
CA LEU A 112 12.94 6.30 -17.93
C LEU A 112 12.94 6.88 -19.35
N THR A 113 11.92 6.58 -20.16
CA THR A 113 11.81 7.14 -21.52
C THR A 113 11.48 8.64 -21.48
N LYS A 114 10.59 9.09 -20.58
CA LYS A 114 10.30 10.52 -20.36
C LYS A 114 11.52 11.32 -19.91
N ASN A 115 12.33 10.79 -18.99
CA ASN A 115 13.52 11.48 -18.51
C ASN A 115 14.63 11.58 -19.58
N LYS A 116 14.71 10.61 -20.51
CA LYS A 116 15.65 10.66 -21.63
C LYS A 116 15.26 11.69 -22.70
N SER A 117 13.97 11.97 -22.89
CA SER A 117 13.52 13.01 -23.81
C SER A 117 13.66 14.42 -23.23
N SER A 118 13.51 14.60 -21.91
CA SER A 118 13.74 15.90 -21.25
C SER A 118 15.22 16.29 -21.10
N SER A 119 16.15 15.33 -21.24
CA SER A 119 17.61 15.53 -21.16
C SER A 119 18.26 15.89 -22.50
N LYS A 120 17.50 15.92 -23.60
CA LYS A 120 18.00 16.12 -24.98
C LYS A 120 17.76 17.52 -25.54
N THR A 121 17.36 18.48 -24.71
CA THR A 121 17.17 19.90 -25.04
C THR A 121 18.06 20.78 -24.19
#